data_AF-A0A9X4M1G6-F1
#
_entry.id   AF-A0A9X4M1G6-F1
#
_cell.length_a   1.000
_cell.length_b   1.000
_cell.length_c   1.000
_cell.angle_alpha   90.00
_cell.angle_beta   90.00
_cell.angle_gamma   90.00
#
_symmetry.space_group_name_H-M   'P 1'
#
loop_
_entity.id
_entity.type
_entity.pdbx_description
1 polymer ?
#
loop_
_entity_poly.entity_id
_entity_poly.type
_entity_poly.pdbx_seq_one_letter_code
_entity_poly.pdbx_strand_id
1 'polypeptide(L)'
;MDMTVSTSTQAPTSSTRPPGARRSIRRRAGLLLTVVATAAATAFGAAGTAQAAPATTQIDPVQGLIAAGVPAQVARQAAVVKPASADGVVPIAHPGRQFSFPGTEVDAVVDPEQGSVTVVQRWLSGPSGLSVGWINLDNGRSGVTGLSDVVPVPDDIHYGSAYADHAATLVTGGGHLALVVWGQIPGWTGLIPLAPEYFGIMTPSAALLRV
;
A
#
# COMPACT_ATOMS: atom_id res chain seq x y z
N MET A 1 -25.86 45.46 -45.66
CA MET A 1 -24.52 45.46 -46.26
C MET A 1 -23.87 44.15 -45.86
N ASP A 2 -24.33 43.06 -46.47
CA ASP A 2 -23.83 42.55 -47.77
C ASP A 2 -22.40 42.01 -47.58
N MET A 3 -22.18 40.69 -47.44
CA MET A 3 -22.42 39.57 -48.37
C MET A 3 -21.50 39.64 -49.61
N THR A 4 -20.51 38.74 -49.64
CA THR A 4 -19.82 38.11 -50.80
C THR A 4 -18.82 37.12 -50.17
N VAL A 5 -18.98 35.79 -50.14
CA VAL A 5 -19.21 34.77 -51.17
C VAL A 5 -18.19 34.81 -52.30
N SER A 6 -17.27 33.83 -52.32
CA SER A 6 -16.97 33.07 -53.53
C SER A 6 -16.39 31.69 -53.22
N THR A 7 -17.01 30.73 -53.90
CA THR A 7 -16.96 29.27 -53.88
C THR A 7 -15.93 28.68 -54.85
N SER A 8 -15.45 27.46 -54.59
CA SER A 8 -15.13 26.43 -55.60
C SER A 8 -15.00 25.08 -54.87
N THR A 9 -15.93 24.13 -54.93
CA THR A 9 -16.32 23.21 -56.03
C THR A 9 -15.20 22.25 -56.46
N GLN A 10 -15.25 20.98 -56.03
CA GLN A 10 -15.73 19.83 -56.84
C GLN A 10 -15.40 18.46 -56.17
N ALA A 11 -16.46 17.79 -55.68
CA ALA A 11 -16.94 16.43 -55.97
C ALA A 11 -16.01 15.18 -56.16
N PRO A 12 -16.59 13.95 -56.03
CA PRO A 12 -15.97 12.77 -55.41
C PRO A 12 -15.55 11.68 -56.40
N THR A 13 -14.76 10.71 -55.94
CA THR A 13 -14.57 9.42 -56.63
C THR A 13 -14.85 8.24 -55.70
N SER A 14 -16.01 7.63 -55.94
CA SER A 14 -16.35 6.26 -55.55
C SER A 14 -15.57 5.28 -56.41
N SER A 15 -14.92 4.28 -55.80
CA SER A 15 -14.46 3.08 -56.50
C SER A 15 -14.91 1.83 -55.75
N THR A 16 -15.68 1.03 -56.47
CA THR A 16 -16.36 -0.20 -56.09
C THR A 16 -15.67 -1.35 -56.83
N ARG A 17 -15.23 -2.43 -56.16
CA ARG A 17 -15.22 -3.81 -56.71
C ARG A 17 -14.72 -4.88 -55.69
N PRO A 18 -14.97 -6.19 -55.90
CA PRO A 18 -15.74 -7.02 -54.97
C PRO A 18 -15.00 -8.36 -54.67
N PRO A 19 -15.64 -9.42 -54.14
CA PRO A 19 -14.96 -10.57 -53.51
C PRO A 19 -14.61 -11.69 -54.52
N GLY A 20 -13.49 -12.37 -54.26
CA GLY A 20 -13.15 -13.67 -54.84
C GLY A 20 -12.64 -14.58 -53.72
N ALA A 21 -13.27 -15.71 -53.34
CA ALA A 21 -13.73 -16.90 -54.05
C ALA A 21 -12.68 -18.03 -54.08
N ARG A 22 -13.20 -19.23 -53.75
CA ARG A 22 -12.74 -20.62 -54.04
C ARG A 22 -11.92 -21.30 -52.93
N ARG A 23 -12.53 -22.24 -52.19
CA ARG A 23 -12.87 -23.65 -52.53
C ARG A 23 -11.66 -24.59 -52.48
N SER A 24 -11.69 -25.54 -51.56
CA SER A 24 -11.57 -27.01 -51.77
C SER A 24 -11.19 -27.68 -50.43
N ILE A 25 -12.02 -28.53 -49.82
CA ILE A 25 -12.37 -29.92 -50.15
C ILE A 25 -11.24 -30.92 -49.84
N ARG A 26 -11.46 -31.62 -48.71
CA ARG A 26 -11.30 -33.07 -48.46
C ARG A 26 -9.91 -33.71 -48.24
N ARG A 27 -9.80 -34.22 -47.00
CA ARG A 27 -9.71 -35.64 -46.59
C ARG A 27 -8.33 -36.30 -46.40
N ARG A 28 -8.34 -37.10 -45.32
CA ARG A 28 -7.58 -38.32 -44.96
C ARG A 28 -6.25 -38.07 -44.24
N ALA A 29 -5.78 -38.88 -43.30
CA ALA A 29 -6.31 -39.93 -42.42
C ALA A 29 -5.07 -40.46 -41.64
N GLY A 30 -5.26 -40.93 -40.41
CA GLY A 30 -4.25 -41.60 -39.58
C GLY A 30 -4.45 -41.21 -38.11
N LEU A 31 -5.29 -41.87 -37.28
CA LEU A 31 -5.31 -43.29 -36.87
C LEU A 31 -3.95 -43.63 -36.22
N LEU A 32 -3.80 -44.11 -34.98
CA LEU A 32 -4.68 -44.67 -33.94
C LEU A 32 -3.76 -44.88 -32.71
N LEU A 33 -4.22 -44.64 -31.47
CA LEU A 33 -4.09 -45.68 -30.43
C LEU A 33 -4.94 -45.35 -29.20
N THR A 34 -5.92 -46.21 -29.03
CA THR A 34 -6.91 -46.26 -27.97
C THR A 34 -6.35 -47.12 -26.84
N VAL A 35 -6.43 -46.64 -25.59
CA VAL A 35 -6.58 -47.54 -24.43
C VAL A 35 -7.83 -47.09 -23.69
N VAL A 36 -8.84 -47.94 -23.79
CA VAL A 36 -10.09 -47.88 -23.04
C VAL A 36 -9.85 -48.49 -21.67
N ALA A 37 -10.15 -47.74 -20.61
CA ALA A 37 -10.51 -48.33 -19.33
C ALA A 37 -11.68 -47.51 -18.75
N THR A 38 -12.88 -48.01 -19.03
CA THR A 38 -14.14 -47.47 -18.52
C THR A 38 -14.32 -47.93 -17.08
N ALA A 39 -14.45 -46.98 -16.15
CA ALA A 39 -15.10 -47.23 -14.87
C ALA A 39 -16.06 -46.05 -14.61
N ALA A 40 -17.31 -46.24 -15.02
CA ALA A 40 -18.43 -45.40 -14.61
C ALA A 40 -18.97 -45.96 -13.29
N ALA A 41 -18.78 -45.20 -12.21
CA ALA A 41 -19.60 -45.29 -11.01
C ALA A 41 -19.90 -43.86 -10.56
N THR A 42 -20.93 -43.28 -11.16
CA THR A 42 -21.64 -42.13 -10.61
C THR A 42 -22.33 -42.58 -9.31
N ALA A 43 -21.72 -42.27 -8.18
CA ALA A 43 -22.42 -42.22 -6.90
C ALA A 43 -22.47 -40.75 -6.47
N PHE A 44 -23.68 -40.20 -6.42
CA PHE A 44 -23.96 -38.94 -5.76
C PHE A 44 -23.44 -39.01 -4.32
N GLY A 45 -22.45 -38.19 -4.03
CA GLY A 45 -21.78 -38.10 -2.73
C GLY A 45 -20.85 -36.91 -2.75
N ALA A 46 -21.43 -35.71 -2.76
CA ALA A 46 -20.73 -34.45 -2.60
C ALA A 46 -20.09 -34.40 -1.20
N ALA A 47 -18.88 -34.91 -1.10
CA ALA A 47 -17.92 -34.54 -0.08
C ALA A 47 -16.59 -34.39 -0.81
N GLY A 48 -16.50 -33.32 -1.60
CA GLY A 48 -15.21 -32.84 -2.04
C GLY A 48 -14.41 -32.59 -0.78
N THR A 49 -13.38 -33.40 -0.55
CA THR A 49 -12.26 -32.95 0.27
C THR A 49 -11.74 -31.73 -0.45
N ALA A 50 -12.24 -30.55 -0.03
CA ALA A 50 -11.60 -29.30 -0.31
C ALA A 50 -10.20 -29.46 0.23
N GLN A 51 -9.27 -29.83 -0.66
CA GLN A 51 -7.87 -29.80 -0.36
C GLN A 51 -7.61 -28.32 -0.20
N ALA A 52 -7.59 -27.86 1.05
CA ALA A 52 -7.23 -26.50 1.39
C ALA A 52 -5.96 -26.20 0.59
N ALA A 53 -6.03 -25.15 -0.23
CA ALA A 53 -4.85 -24.61 -0.86
C ALA A 53 -3.77 -24.49 0.24
N PRO A 54 -2.50 -24.83 -0.05
CA PRO A 54 -1.44 -24.70 0.93
C PRO A 54 -1.57 -23.32 1.57
N ALA A 55 -1.63 -23.30 2.91
CA ALA A 55 -1.61 -22.05 3.66
C ALA A 55 -0.51 -21.20 3.04
N THR A 56 -0.89 -20.04 2.48
CA THR A 56 0.06 -19.01 2.08
C THR A 56 1.09 -18.92 3.18
N THR A 57 2.36 -19.14 2.86
CA THR A 57 3.45 -19.13 3.82
C THR A 57 3.29 -17.90 4.71
N GLN A 58 2.84 -18.10 5.94
CA GLN A 58 2.47 -17.00 6.81
C GLN A 58 3.72 -16.17 7.03
N ILE A 59 3.73 -14.94 6.50
CA ILE A 59 4.89 -14.07 6.57
C ILE A 59 5.07 -13.64 8.02
N ASP A 60 6.22 -13.96 8.61
CA ASP A 60 6.58 -13.46 9.93
C ASP A 60 6.88 -11.96 9.83
N PRO A 61 6.09 -11.08 10.49
CA PRO A 61 6.27 -9.64 10.41
C PRO A 61 7.67 -9.21 10.87
N VAL A 62 8.25 -9.88 11.87
CA VAL A 62 9.55 -9.47 12.43
C VAL A 62 10.67 -9.77 11.44
N GLN A 63 10.71 -11.00 10.91
CA GLN A 63 11.74 -11.38 9.92
C GLN A 63 11.59 -10.59 8.63
N GLY A 64 10.36 -10.32 8.22
CA GLY A 64 10.06 -9.48 7.07
C GLY A 64 10.59 -8.05 7.20
N LEU A 65 10.36 -7.41 8.34
CA LEU A 65 10.88 -6.07 8.62
C LEU A 65 12.41 -6.05 8.72
N ILE A 66 13.03 -7.07 9.32
CA ILE A 66 14.49 -7.20 9.36
C ILE A 66 15.05 -7.31 7.94
N ALA A 67 14.45 -8.16 7.10
CA ALA A 67 14.85 -8.31 5.69
C ALA A 67 14.68 -7.00 4.90
N ALA A 68 13.71 -6.17 5.26
CA ALA A 68 13.51 -4.84 4.69
C ALA A 68 14.56 -3.80 5.12
N GLY A 69 15.39 -4.11 6.12
CA GLY A 69 16.43 -3.23 6.65
C GLY A 69 16.09 -2.54 7.97
N VAL A 70 14.99 -2.92 8.63
CA VAL A 70 14.66 -2.41 9.97
C VAL A 70 15.62 -3.01 11.01
N PRO A 71 16.17 -2.19 11.94
CA PRO A 71 16.96 -2.73 13.05
C PRO A 71 16.18 -3.79 13.85
N ALA A 72 16.81 -4.93 14.15
CA ALA A 72 16.13 -6.07 14.78
C ALA A 72 15.44 -5.74 16.11
N GLN A 73 15.99 -4.80 16.89
CA GLN A 73 15.39 -4.32 18.14
C GLN A 73 14.07 -3.58 17.90
N VAL A 74 13.97 -2.83 16.80
CA VAL A 74 12.77 -2.09 16.38
C VAL A 74 11.74 -3.03 15.78
N ALA A 75 12.17 -3.95 14.91
CA ALA A 75 11.28 -4.90 14.24
C ALA A 75 10.48 -5.77 15.24
N ARG A 76 11.05 -6.07 16.41
CA ARG A 76 10.35 -6.82 17.47
C ARG A 76 9.11 -6.13 18.02
N GLN A 77 8.97 -4.83 17.86
CA GLN A 77 7.74 -4.13 18.27
C GLN A 77 6.53 -4.64 17.48
N ALA A 78 6.70 -5.08 16.22
CA ALA A 78 5.62 -5.64 15.43
C ALA A 78 5.04 -6.95 16.02
N ALA A 79 5.79 -7.68 16.86
CA ALA A 79 5.34 -8.95 17.44
C ALA A 79 4.31 -8.78 18.57
N VAL A 80 4.23 -7.60 19.18
CA VAL A 80 3.37 -7.35 20.35
C VAL A 80 2.13 -6.51 20.03
N VAL A 81 1.99 -6.11 18.77
CA VAL A 81 0.95 -5.18 18.32
C VAL A 81 -0.33 -5.94 18.01
N LYS A 82 -1.45 -5.39 18.47
CA LYS A 82 -2.76 -5.90 18.12
C LYS A 82 -3.21 -5.30 16.77
N PRO A 83 -3.92 -6.06 15.93
CA PRO A 83 -4.50 -5.51 14.71
C PRO A 83 -5.38 -4.30 15.02
N ALA A 84 -5.13 -3.19 14.34
CA ALA A 84 -6.05 -2.06 14.29
C ALA A 84 -6.97 -2.26 13.08
N SER A 85 -8.30 -2.24 13.29
CA SER A 85 -9.22 -2.15 12.16
C SER A 85 -9.11 -0.74 11.59
N ALA A 86 -8.77 -0.61 10.31
CA ALA A 86 -8.57 0.70 9.72
C ALA A 86 -9.48 0.90 8.50
N ASP A 87 -10.52 1.72 8.71
CA ASP A 87 -10.94 2.70 7.72
C ASP A 87 -10.45 4.06 8.25
N GLY A 88 -9.61 4.78 7.50
CA GLY A 88 -9.18 6.14 7.84
C GLY A 88 -7.82 6.27 8.55
N VAL A 89 -7.80 6.98 9.69
CA VAL A 89 -6.56 7.39 10.40
C VAL A 89 -6.29 6.50 11.60
N VAL A 90 -5.09 5.93 11.67
CA VAL A 90 -4.61 5.07 12.74
C VAL A 90 -3.44 5.72 13.49
N PRO A 91 -3.62 6.03 14.78
CA PRO A 91 -2.54 6.43 15.67
C PRO A 91 -1.43 5.37 15.75
N ILE A 92 -0.20 5.71 15.37
CA ILE A 92 0.96 4.81 15.53
C ILE A 92 1.71 5.12 16.83
N ALA A 93 2.06 6.39 17.04
CA ALA A 93 2.81 6.85 18.21
C ALA A 93 2.12 8.07 18.81
N HIS A 94 1.69 7.97 20.07
CA HIS A 94 1.10 9.07 20.84
C HIS A 94 1.57 8.94 22.29
N PRO A 95 2.70 9.55 22.68
CA PRO A 95 3.09 9.60 24.09
C PRO A 95 1.97 10.31 24.87
N GLY A 96 1.67 9.84 26.08
CA GLY A 96 0.49 10.20 26.90
C GLY A 96 -0.24 11.51 26.54
N ARG A 97 -1.46 11.37 26.01
CA ARG A 97 -2.33 12.39 25.36
C ARG A 97 -2.55 13.72 26.09
N GLN A 98 -2.09 13.88 27.32
CA GLN A 98 -2.38 15.07 28.13
C GLN A 98 -1.22 16.08 28.18
N PHE A 99 0.02 15.64 27.96
CA PHE A 99 1.21 16.50 28.07
C PHE A 99 2.31 16.12 27.07
N SER A 100 1.96 15.65 25.88
CA SER A 100 2.95 15.35 24.84
C SER A 100 3.12 16.50 23.86
N PHE A 101 4.33 16.67 23.35
CA PHE A 101 4.62 17.63 22.27
C PHE A 101 4.02 17.08 20.96
N PRO A 102 3.20 17.85 20.22
CA PRO A 102 2.55 17.38 19.00
C PRO A 102 3.51 16.81 17.95
N GLY A 103 4.74 17.33 17.85
CA GLY A 103 5.76 16.78 16.95
C GLY A 103 6.34 15.43 17.34
N THR A 104 5.81 14.79 18.38
CA THR A 104 6.08 13.38 18.72
C THR A 104 4.95 12.45 18.28
N GLU A 105 3.84 13.00 17.77
CA GLU A 105 2.69 12.24 17.30
C GLU A 105 2.91 11.77 15.86
N VAL A 106 2.57 10.51 15.62
CA VAL A 106 2.66 9.89 14.29
C VAL A 106 1.39 9.13 14.00
N ASP A 107 0.80 9.44 12.84
CA ASP A 107 -0.41 8.83 12.31
C ASP A 107 -0.12 8.05 11.03
N ALA A 108 -0.90 7.00 10.79
CA ALA A 108 -1.04 6.35 9.49
C ALA A 108 -2.41 6.71 8.90
N VAL A 109 -2.44 7.28 7.71
CA VAL A 109 -3.67 7.47 6.93
C VAL A 109 -3.74 6.34 5.90
N VAL A 110 -4.75 5.48 6.02
CA VAL A 110 -4.92 4.33 5.13
C VAL A 110 -5.84 4.72 3.97
N ASP A 111 -5.36 4.53 2.74
CA ASP A 111 -6.16 4.61 1.52
C ASP A 111 -6.29 3.20 0.91
N PRO A 112 -7.40 2.50 1.19
CA PRO A 112 -7.61 1.14 0.72
C PRO A 112 -7.89 1.06 -0.79
N GLU A 113 -8.44 2.12 -1.39
CA GLU A 113 -8.73 2.15 -2.83
C GLU A 113 -7.43 2.21 -3.64
N GLN A 114 -6.44 2.96 -3.14
CA GLN A 114 -5.12 3.07 -3.77
C GLN A 114 -4.13 2.00 -3.29
N GLY A 115 -4.50 1.22 -2.27
CA GLY A 115 -3.60 0.24 -1.66
C GLY A 115 -2.36 0.90 -1.06
N SER A 116 -2.55 2.03 -0.39
CA SER A 116 -1.45 2.86 0.11
C SER A 116 -1.68 3.34 1.54
N VAL A 117 -0.58 3.68 2.21
CA VAL A 117 -0.60 4.25 3.56
C VAL A 117 0.29 5.47 3.60
N THR A 118 -0.25 6.61 3.99
CA THR A 118 0.53 7.83 4.23
C THR A 118 0.85 7.93 5.72
N VAL A 119 2.12 7.87 6.07
CA VAL A 119 2.56 8.11 7.45
C VAL A 119 2.88 9.58 7.62
N VAL A 120 2.36 10.20 8.68
CA VAL A 120 2.49 11.64 8.92
C VAL A 120 3.00 11.88 10.34
N GLN A 121 4.08 12.65 10.44
CA GLN A 121 4.51 13.29 11.68
C GLN A 121 4.16 14.78 11.59
N ARG A 122 3.43 15.27 12.58
CA ARG A 122 2.89 16.63 12.52
C ARG A 122 3.80 17.64 13.20
N TRP A 123 3.61 18.91 12.91
CA TRP A 123 4.09 20.01 13.75
C TRP A 123 5.61 20.04 14.02
N LEU A 124 6.40 20.04 12.95
CA LEU A 124 7.86 20.14 13.01
C LEU A 124 8.38 21.47 12.49
N SER A 125 9.38 22.04 13.16
CA SER A 125 10.07 23.26 12.72
C SER A 125 11.26 23.00 11.78
N GLY A 126 11.45 21.74 11.38
CA GLY A 126 12.55 21.28 10.53
C GLY A 126 12.30 19.85 10.05
N PRO A 127 13.22 19.28 9.25
CA PRO A 127 13.03 17.95 8.68
C PRO A 127 12.77 16.87 9.75
N SER A 128 11.89 15.92 9.42
CA SER A 128 11.71 14.73 10.24
C SER A 128 12.99 13.89 10.29
N GLY A 129 13.34 13.45 11.50
CA GLY A 129 14.39 12.45 11.75
C GLY A 129 13.85 11.03 11.87
N LEU A 130 12.59 10.80 11.50
CA LEU A 130 11.93 9.50 11.60
C LEU A 130 12.15 8.64 10.36
N SER A 131 12.19 7.34 10.61
CA SER A 131 12.17 6.29 9.61
C SER A 131 10.94 5.40 9.83
N VAL A 132 10.37 4.94 8.74
CA VAL A 132 9.23 4.03 8.68
C VAL A 132 9.66 2.77 7.97
N GLY A 133 9.45 1.63 8.62
CA GLY A 133 9.65 0.31 8.08
C GLY A 133 8.31 -0.40 7.95
N TRP A 134 8.11 -1.13 6.86
CA TRP A 134 6.83 -1.77 6.61
C TRP A 134 6.99 -3.10 5.88
N ILE A 135 6.03 -4.00 6.08
CA ILE A 135 5.85 -5.21 5.29
C ILE A 135 4.37 -5.56 5.15
N ASN A 136 3.96 -5.82 3.91
CA ASN A 136 2.67 -6.41 3.62
C ASN A 136 2.78 -7.94 3.81
N LEU A 137 1.99 -8.47 4.74
CA LEU A 137 2.04 -9.87 5.18
C LEU A 137 1.35 -10.83 4.20
N ASP A 138 0.57 -10.29 3.26
CA ASP A 138 -0.16 -11.08 2.28
C ASP A 138 0.65 -11.27 0.98
N ASN A 139 1.56 -10.33 0.66
CA ASN A 139 2.36 -10.38 -0.58
C ASN A 139 3.88 -10.24 -0.38
N GLY A 140 4.36 -9.97 0.83
CA GLY A 140 5.78 -9.87 1.18
C GLY A 140 6.49 -8.60 0.72
N ARG A 141 5.80 -7.67 0.06
CA ARG A 141 6.37 -6.37 -0.28
C ARG A 141 6.72 -5.62 0.98
N SER A 142 7.90 -5.00 1.01
CA SER A 142 8.42 -4.33 2.19
C SER A 142 9.38 -3.22 1.80
N GLY A 143 9.70 -2.36 2.76
CA GLY A 143 10.68 -1.30 2.58
C GLY A 143 10.91 -0.46 3.83
N VAL A 144 11.86 0.46 3.71
CA VAL A 144 12.17 1.48 4.70
C VAL A 144 12.23 2.84 4.00
N THR A 145 11.61 3.87 4.59
CA THR A 145 11.64 5.23 4.08
C THR A 145 11.70 6.25 5.22
N GLY A 146 12.26 7.43 4.96
CA GLY A 146 12.08 8.60 5.83
C GLY A 146 10.80 9.37 5.50
N LEU A 147 10.45 10.35 6.35
CA LEU A 147 9.33 11.29 6.13
C LEU A 147 9.81 12.59 5.49
N SER A 148 10.19 12.53 4.21
CA SER A 148 10.81 13.66 3.50
C SER A 148 9.81 14.67 2.95
N ASP A 149 8.56 14.27 2.74
CA ASP A 149 7.58 15.12 2.07
C ASP A 149 7.07 16.18 3.05
N VAL A 150 7.02 17.44 2.62
CA VAL A 150 6.48 18.54 3.42
C VAL A 150 5.02 18.76 3.03
N VAL A 151 4.12 18.56 3.98
CA VAL A 151 2.69 18.81 3.82
C VAL A 151 2.38 20.16 4.44
N PRO A 152 1.88 21.14 3.66
CA PRO A 152 1.46 22.42 4.20
C PRO A 152 0.34 22.22 5.22
N VAL A 153 0.51 22.79 6.42
CA VAL A 153 -0.56 22.83 7.41
C VAL A 153 -1.63 23.81 6.90
N PRO A 154 -2.92 23.44 6.87
CA PRO A 154 -3.99 24.37 6.50
C PRO A 154 -3.92 25.68 7.30
N ASP A 155 -4.12 26.81 6.60
CA ASP A 155 -3.93 28.17 7.13
C ASP A 155 -4.79 28.50 8.37
N ASP A 156 -5.83 27.72 8.64
CA ASP A 156 -6.73 27.87 9.79
C ASP A 156 -6.11 27.41 11.12
N ILE A 157 -5.01 26.65 11.08
CA ILE A 157 -4.21 26.28 12.26
C ILE A 157 -3.09 27.32 12.44
N HIS A 158 -3.45 28.47 13.00
CA HIS A 158 -2.58 29.62 13.25
C HIS A 158 -1.45 29.33 14.26
N TYR A 159 -0.31 28.79 13.80
CA TYR A 159 0.96 28.82 14.56
C TYR A 159 2.13 29.46 13.79
N GLY A 160 1.82 30.17 12.71
CA GLY A 160 2.82 30.84 11.86
C GLY A 160 3.53 29.87 10.92
N SER A 161 4.15 30.40 9.87
CA SER A 161 4.87 29.65 8.82
C SER A 161 6.12 28.87 9.29
N ALA A 162 6.27 28.68 10.61
CA ALA A 162 7.44 28.09 11.24
C ALA A 162 7.34 26.57 11.45
N TYR A 163 6.16 25.99 11.22
CA TYR A 163 5.91 24.55 11.40
C TYR A 163 5.31 23.93 10.15
N ALA A 164 5.66 22.68 9.88
CA ALA A 164 5.10 21.88 8.81
C ALA A 164 4.88 20.43 9.26
N ASP A 165 4.01 19.74 8.53
CA ASP A 165 3.85 18.30 8.67
C ASP A 165 4.82 17.60 7.71
N HIS A 166 5.37 16.47 8.15
CA HIS A 166 6.27 15.64 7.37
C HIS A 166 5.66 14.28 7.11
N ALA A 167 5.71 13.82 5.86
CA ALA A 167 5.02 12.60 5.47
C ALA A 167 5.84 11.71 4.53
N ALA A 168 5.37 10.48 4.36
CA ALA A 168 5.74 9.59 3.28
C ALA A 168 4.54 8.72 2.90
N THR A 169 4.30 8.56 1.60
CA THR A 169 3.28 7.65 1.08
C THR A 169 3.89 6.32 0.68
N LEU A 170 3.39 5.25 1.27
CA LEU A 170 3.84 3.88 1.07
C LEU A 170 2.87 3.17 0.12
N VAL A 171 3.35 2.73 -1.04
CA VAL A 171 2.52 1.93 -1.98
C VAL A 171 2.64 0.45 -1.60
N THR A 172 1.84 0.02 -0.63
CA THR A 172 1.94 -1.30 0.01
C THR A 172 1.17 -2.40 -0.73
N GLY A 173 0.19 -2.01 -1.55
CA GLY A 173 -0.88 -2.90 -2.01
C GLY A 173 -1.88 -3.20 -0.88
N GLY A 174 -3.02 -3.78 -1.24
CA GLY A 174 -4.02 -4.21 -0.28
C GLY A 174 -3.54 -5.39 0.57
N GLY A 175 -4.17 -5.57 1.73
CA GLY A 175 -3.90 -6.65 2.66
C GLY A 175 -3.45 -6.20 4.06
N HIS A 176 -2.90 -7.14 4.81
CA HIS A 176 -2.39 -6.87 6.16
C HIS A 176 -1.00 -6.25 6.10
N LEU A 177 -0.80 -5.15 6.82
CA LEU A 177 0.44 -4.39 6.81
C LEU A 177 0.99 -4.25 8.23
N ALA A 178 2.18 -4.80 8.48
CA ALA A 178 2.93 -4.49 9.68
C ALA A 178 3.81 -3.26 9.41
N LEU A 179 3.74 -2.27 10.31
CA LEU A 179 4.42 -1.00 10.19
C LEU A 179 5.11 -0.64 11.50
N VAL A 180 6.31 -0.10 11.42
CA VAL A 180 7.12 0.36 12.56
C VAL A 180 7.69 1.75 12.27
N VAL A 181 7.73 2.60 13.27
CA VAL A 181 8.29 3.96 13.21
C VAL A 181 9.33 4.11 14.30
N TRP A 182 10.49 4.67 13.96
CA TRP A 182 11.57 4.95 14.90
C TRP A 182 12.42 6.12 14.42
N GLY A 183 13.25 6.68 15.30
CA GLY A 183 14.24 7.67 14.92
C GLY A 183 14.29 8.85 15.88
N GLN A 184 14.76 9.98 15.34
CA GLN A 184 14.87 11.21 16.10
C GLN A 184 13.57 12.01 16.02
N ILE A 185 13.20 12.61 17.15
CA ILE A 185 12.10 13.56 17.28
C ILE A 185 12.62 14.86 17.88
N PRO A 186 11.91 15.97 17.73
CA PRO A 186 12.26 17.19 18.47
C PRO A 186 12.33 16.88 19.95
N GLY A 187 13.50 17.12 20.57
CA GLY A 187 13.62 17.05 22.01
C GLY A 187 12.79 18.17 22.64
N TRP A 188 12.10 17.86 23.73
CA TRP A 188 11.41 18.86 24.54
C TRP A 188 11.81 18.69 26.00
N THR A 189 11.98 19.79 26.73
CA THR A 189 12.30 19.78 28.16
C THR A 189 11.01 19.91 28.97
N GLY A 190 10.47 18.79 29.46
CA GLY A 190 9.43 18.77 30.48
C GLY A 190 9.97 18.30 31.83
N LEU A 191 9.29 18.67 32.91
CA LEU A 191 9.79 18.55 34.29
C LEU A 191 9.78 17.12 34.88
N ILE A 192 9.54 16.07 34.09
CA ILE A 192 9.47 14.67 34.57
C ILE A 192 10.39 13.77 33.73
N PRO A 193 11.55 13.31 34.25
CA PRO A 193 12.70 12.88 33.45
C PRO A 193 12.73 11.38 33.04
N LEU A 194 11.60 10.77 32.65
CA LEU A 194 11.56 9.29 32.50
C LEU A 194 11.28 8.72 31.10
N ALA A 195 11.18 9.55 30.05
CA ALA A 195 10.90 9.09 28.69
C ALA A 195 12.07 9.37 27.72
N PRO A 196 12.51 8.43 26.85
CA PRO A 196 13.55 8.69 25.83
C PRO A 196 13.25 9.90 24.93
N GLU A 197 11.97 10.21 24.75
CA GLU A 197 11.44 11.30 23.94
C GLU A 197 11.97 12.67 24.37
N TYR A 198 12.29 12.84 25.67
CA TYR A 198 12.92 14.05 26.21
C TYR A 198 14.31 14.31 25.62
N PHE A 199 15.01 13.26 25.23
CA PHE A 199 16.35 13.33 24.63
C PHE A 199 16.32 13.37 23.11
N GLY A 200 15.13 13.55 22.51
CA GLY A 200 14.95 13.63 21.06
C GLY A 200 15.03 12.28 20.35
N ILE A 201 14.74 11.18 21.06
CA ILE A 201 14.65 9.83 20.47
C ILE A 201 13.27 9.26 20.74
N MET A 202 12.57 8.86 19.69
CA MET A 202 11.28 8.18 19.80
C MET A 202 11.47 6.74 20.27
N THR A 203 10.69 6.33 21.28
CA THR A 203 10.49 4.91 21.55
C THR A 203 9.84 4.25 20.33
N PRO A 204 10.47 3.22 19.74
CA PRO A 204 9.95 2.63 18.52
C PRO A 204 8.51 2.16 18.70
N SER A 205 7.65 2.55 17.77
CA SER A 205 6.21 2.32 17.84
C SER A 205 5.76 1.55 16.60
N ALA A 206 4.73 0.72 16.74
CA ALA A 206 4.35 -0.22 15.71
C ALA A 206 2.82 -0.34 15.59
N ALA A 207 2.36 -0.59 14.37
CA ALA A 207 0.95 -0.76 14.04
C ALA A 207 0.78 -1.96 13.09
N LEU A 208 -0.31 -2.69 13.25
CA LEU A 208 -0.76 -3.70 12.30
C LEU A 208 -2.06 -3.20 11.68
N LEU A 209 -1.99 -2.87 10.39
CA LEU A 209 -3.03 -2.19 9.63
C LEU A 209 -3.67 -3.16 8.63
N ARG A 210 -4.89 -2.83 8.20
CA ARG A 210 -5.52 -3.43 7.03
C ARG A 210 -5.65 -2.34 5.97
N VAL A 211 -5.07 -2.59 4.81
CA VAL A 211 -5.10 -1.72 3.62
C VAL A 211 -6.01 -2.35 2.58
#